data_AF-A0A132A859-F1
#
_entry.id   AF-A0A132A859-F1
#
_cell.length_a   1.000
_cell.length_b   1.000
_cell.length_c   1.000
_cell.angle_alpha   90.00
_cell.angle_beta   90.00
_cell.angle_gamma   90.00
#
_symmetry.space_group_name_H-M   'P 1'
#
loop_
_entity.id
_entity.type
_entity.pdbx_description
1 polymer ?
#
loop_
_entity_poly.entity_id
_entity_poly.type
_entity_poly.pdbx_seq_one_letter_code
_entity_poly.pdbx_strand_id
1 'polypeptide(L)'
;MGFIFGPAPIRRTLQYLSNGRLLFQDNVKVMEIHYNMFRKRYRKDGSNLLYPQHDAHIGLRELYFWNMPQIQYMNPNVQIIRFVDETPNPFIRCWLSNQQDVIFDCDSQSKEQILDRIIKTLGKTKEQLKYESSINVQQVSEDNQAIFGYNRKRFCMCEVPGQCPCPGVIQLPKNLRGKYRKILTDNLAKYEREVVEEGKPIENFEIPDCVKRKFFLN
;
A
#
# COMPACT_ATOMS: atom_id res chain seq x y z
N MET A 1 19.23 12.79 17.46
CA MET A 1 18.17 11.76 17.59
C MET A 1 16.88 12.39 18.13
N GLY A 2 15.94 12.81 17.27
CA GLY A 2 14.72 13.50 17.71
C GLY A 2 13.67 12.59 18.38
N PHE A 3 13.73 11.28 18.16
CA PHE A 3 12.71 10.33 18.63
C PHE A 3 12.73 10.08 20.15
N ILE A 4 13.87 10.32 20.82
CA ILE A 4 14.06 10.01 22.25
C ILE A 4 13.59 11.16 23.15
N PHE A 5 13.54 12.40 22.65
CA PHE A 5 13.25 13.58 23.48
C PHE A 5 11.75 13.77 23.76
N GLY A 6 11.39 13.84 25.03
CA GLY A 6 10.04 14.18 25.49
C GLY A 6 9.29 13.00 26.13
N PRO A 7 8.14 13.28 26.76
CA PRO A 7 7.38 12.25 27.47
C PRO A 7 6.75 11.24 26.50
N ALA A 8 6.76 9.97 26.89
CA ALA A 8 6.18 8.85 26.14
C ALA A 8 6.67 8.78 24.67
N PRO A 9 7.97 8.48 24.43
CA PRO A 9 8.56 8.41 23.09
C PRO A 9 7.97 7.27 22.23
N ILE A 10 7.37 6.25 22.86
CA ILE A 10 6.67 5.15 22.20
C ILE A 10 5.63 5.64 21.17
N ARG A 11 5.00 6.80 21.41
CA ARG A 11 3.98 7.38 20.52
C ARG A 11 4.50 7.78 19.14
N ARG A 12 5.82 7.88 18.97
CA ARG A 12 6.48 8.24 17.72
C ARG A 12 6.98 7.02 16.93
N THR A 13 6.67 5.81 17.38
CA THR A 13 7.05 4.57 16.69
C THR A 13 6.00 4.20 15.65
N LEU A 14 6.42 3.63 14.51
CA LEU A 14 5.51 3.19 13.44
C LEU A 14 4.51 2.15 13.95
N GLN A 15 4.96 1.21 14.79
CA GLN A 15 4.09 0.19 15.40
C GLN A 15 2.96 0.83 16.23
N TYR A 16 3.25 1.89 16.98
CA TYR A 16 2.22 2.58 17.74
C TYR A 16 1.22 3.31 16.83
N LEU A 17 1.71 3.97 15.78
CA LEU A 17 0.89 4.73 14.83
C LEU A 17 -0.01 3.82 13.99
N SER A 18 0.49 2.66 13.53
CA SER A 18 -0.27 1.68 12.75
C SER A 18 -1.38 1.00 13.54
N ASN A 19 -1.28 0.97 14.87
CA ASN A 19 -2.29 0.34 15.74
C ASN A 19 -3.52 1.25 16.01
N GLY A 20 -3.67 2.35 15.28
CA GLY A 20 -4.82 3.24 15.36
C GLY A 20 -6.12 2.55 14.96
N ARG A 21 -7.16 2.68 15.81
CA ARG A 21 -8.48 2.06 15.59
C ARG A 21 -9.41 2.87 14.68
N LEU A 22 -9.19 4.18 14.57
CA LEU A 22 -10.11 5.10 13.92
C LEU A 22 -9.66 5.39 12.48
N LEU A 23 -10.45 4.89 11.53
CA LEU A 23 -10.41 5.27 10.13
C LEU A 23 -11.72 6.00 9.81
N PHE A 24 -11.62 7.27 9.43
CA PHE A 24 -12.77 8.08 9.08
C PHE A 24 -13.39 7.66 7.75
N GLN A 25 -14.68 7.92 7.61
CA GLN A 25 -15.35 7.91 6.33
C GLN A 25 -14.81 9.03 5.43
N ASP A 26 -14.85 8.83 4.11
CA ASP A 26 -14.25 9.74 3.12
C ASP A 26 -14.91 11.14 3.09
N ASN A 27 -16.11 11.23 3.67
CA ASN A 27 -16.87 12.48 3.80
C ASN A 27 -16.27 13.44 4.83
N VAL A 28 -15.55 12.96 5.84
CA VAL A 28 -14.95 13.82 6.88
C VAL A 28 -13.74 14.55 6.30
N LYS A 29 -13.68 15.87 6.43
CA LYS A 29 -12.58 16.70 5.89
C LYS A 29 -11.78 17.40 6.96
N VAL A 30 -12.45 17.99 7.94
CA VAL A 30 -11.78 18.74 9.02
C VAL A 30 -12.29 18.25 10.37
N MET A 31 -11.37 18.06 11.32
CA MET A 31 -11.69 17.74 12.71
C MET A 31 -11.08 18.83 13.60
N GLU A 32 -11.93 19.50 14.36
CA GLU A 32 -11.54 20.49 15.36
C GLU A 32 -11.67 19.89 16.75
N ILE A 33 -10.67 20.16 17.58
CA ILE A 33 -10.63 19.70 18.96
C ILE A 33 -10.48 20.90 19.86
N HIS A 34 -11.49 21.12 20.69
CA HIS A 34 -11.57 22.25 21.61
C HIS A 34 -11.43 21.74 23.04
N TYR A 35 -10.34 22.09 23.72
CA TYR A 35 -10.13 21.68 25.11
C TYR A 35 -9.26 22.68 25.86
N ASN A 36 -9.38 22.69 27.19
CA ASN A 36 -8.62 23.60 28.03
C ASN A 36 -7.40 22.90 28.63
N MET A 37 -6.24 23.56 28.55
CA MET A 37 -5.00 23.05 29.14
C MET A 37 -4.98 23.31 30.65
N PHE A 38 -5.62 24.40 31.09
CA PHE A 38 -5.66 24.75 32.49
C PHE A 38 -6.61 23.84 33.27
N ARG A 39 -6.05 23.10 34.23
CA ARG A 39 -6.75 22.64 35.43
C ARG A 39 -7.16 23.92 36.16
N LYS A 40 -8.32 24.53 35.83
CA LYS A 40 -8.64 25.88 36.34
C LYS A 40 -8.45 25.91 37.86
N ARG A 41 -7.53 26.78 38.27
CA ARG A 41 -7.35 27.29 39.63
C ARG A 41 -8.68 27.87 40.11
N TYR A 42 -9.55 27.05 40.66
CA TYR A 42 -10.58 27.47 41.60
C TYR A 42 -10.06 26.99 42.99
N ARG A 43 -9.63 27.81 43.96
CA ARG A 43 -9.78 29.26 44.22
C ARG A 43 -8.72 29.77 45.23
N LYS A 44 -8.74 31.10 45.48
CA LYS A 44 -7.95 31.91 46.44
C LYS A 44 -8.47 31.88 47.90
N ASP A 45 -9.45 31.02 48.23
CA ASP A 45 -10.38 31.29 49.34
C ASP A 45 -10.27 30.32 50.55
N GLY A 46 -9.24 29.48 50.63
CA GLY A 46 -8.87 28.77 51.88
C GLY A 46 -9.88 27.76 52.47
N SER A 47 -10.97 27.42 51.78
CA SER A 47 -11.96 26.45 52.27
C SER A 47 -11.66 25.02 51.82
N ASN A 48 -11.51 24.11 52.79
CA ASN A 48 -11.30 22.67 52.61
C ASN A 48 -12.64 21.92 52.43
N LEU A 49 -13.36 22.19 51.34
CA LEU A 49 -14.44 21.32 50.87
C LEU A 49 -13.96 20.48 49.68
N LEU A 50 -14.18 19.18 49.78
CA LEU A 50 -13.22 18.12 49.44
C LEU A 50 -13.45 17.44 48.08
N TYR A 51 -13.89 18.16 47.04
CA TYR A 51 -14.02 17.57 45.71
C TYR A 51 -13.55 18.50 44.57
N PRO A 52 -12.44 18.18 43.86
CA PRO A 52 -12.22 18.63 42.50
C PRO A 52 -13.19 17.84 41.60
N GLN A 53 -14.46 18.25 41.54
CA GLN A 53 -15.52 17.50 40.86
C GLN A 53 -15.31 17.56 39.35
N HIS A 54 -14.57 16.56 38.85
CA HIS A 54 -14.33 16.20 37.45
C HIS A 54 -13.71 17.30 36.59
N ASP A 55 -12.41 17.13 36.27
CA ASP A 55 -11.82 17.89 35.18
C ASP A 55 -12.46 17.41 33.87
N ALA A 56 -13.50 18.11 33.44
CA ALA A 56 -14.27 17.85 32.23
C ALA A 56 -13.40 17.60 31.00
N HIS A 57 -12.23 18.24 30.94
CA HIS A 57 -11.33 18.19 29.79
C HIS A 57 -10.30 17.06 29.87
N ILE A 58 -10.26 16.27 30.95
CA ILE A 58 -9.20 15.26 31.16
C ILE A 58 -9.18 14.22 30.05
N GLY A 59 -10.35 13.68 29.66
CA GLY A 59 -10.45 12.67 28.61
C GLY A 59 -10.01 13.21 27.26
N LEU A 60 -10.37 14.46 26.94
CA LEU A 60 -10.00 15.06 25.67
C LEU A 60 -8.51 15.41 25.60
N ARG A 61 -7.88 15.82 26.71
CA ARG A 61 -6.42 15.99 26.81
C ARG A 61 -5.67 14.68 26.65
N GLU A 62 -6.15 13.62 27.28
CA GLU A 62 -5.54 12.29 27.16
C GLU A 62 -5.72 11.72 25.76
N LEU A 63 -6.90 11.88 25.16
CA LEU A 63 -7.16 11.51 23.77
C LEU A 63 -6.23 12.30 22.84
N TYR A 64 -6.10 13.62 23.07
CA TYR A 64 -5.20 14.47 22.30
C TYR A 64 -3.76 13.95 22.38
N PHE A 65 -3.31 13.61 23.59
CA PHE A 65 -1.95 13.17 23.84
C PHE A 65 -1.65 11.77 23.28
N TRP A 66 -2.53 10.79 23.50
CA TRP A 66 -2.27 9.39 23.12
C TRP A 66 -2.73 9.07 21.71
N ASN A 67 -3.96 9.42 21.36
CA ASN A 67 -4.62 8.89 20.16
C ASN A 67 -4.44 9.78 18.92
N MET A 68 -4.18 11.08 19.07
CA MET A 68 -4.09 11.98 17.90
C MET A 68 -3.01 11.62 16.89
N PRO A 69 -1.78 11.23 17.29
CA PRO A 69 -0.78 10.78 16.34
C PRO A 69 -1.29 9.61 15.50
N GLN A 70 -2.00 8.66 16.13
CA GLN A 70 -2.59 7.51 15.44
C GLN A 70 -3.69 7.94 14.47
N ILE A 71 -4.60 8.83 14.91
CA ILE A 71 -5.70 9.32 14.08
C ILE A 71 -5.15 10.05 12.84
N GLN A 72 -4.17 10.94 13.00
CA GLN A 72 -3.57 11.67 11.88
C GLN A 72 -2.81 10.73 10.94
N TYR A 73 -2.08 9.74 11.47
CA TYR A 73 -1.33 8.78 10.66
C TYR A 73 -2.24 7.92 9.79
N MET A 74 -3.36 7.44 10.36
CA MET A 74 -4.32 6.62 9.63
C MET A 74 -5.16 7.44 8.64
N ASN A 75 -5.33 8.75 8.88
CA ASN A 75 -6.18 9.63 8.08
C ASN A 75 -5.40 10.86 7.59
N PRO A 76 -4.45 10.69 6.65
CA PRO A 76 -3.60 11.79 6.18
C PRO A 76 -4.38 12.90 5.45
N ASN A 77 -5.54 12.56 4.88
CA ASN A 77 -6.38 13.50 4.11
C ASN A 77 -7.30 14.34 5.00
N VAL A 78 -7.40 14.05 6.29
CA VAL A 78 -8.22 14.81 7.24
C VAL A 78 -7.34 15.84 7.91
N GLN A 79 -7.75 17.10 7.83
CA GLN A 79 -7.07 18.19 8.54
C GLN A 79 -7.55 18.22 9.98
N ILE A 80 -6.62 18.14 10.93
CA ILE A 80 -6.93 18.22 12.35
C ILE A 80 -6.41 19.53 12.93
N ILE A 81 -7.31 20.29 13.57
CA ILE A 81 -7.01 21.57 14.21
C ILE A 81 -7.29 21.45 15.71
N ARG A 82 -6.41 22.05 16.52
CA ARG A 82 -6.60 22.13 17.97
C ARG A 82 -6.82 23.59 18.37
N PHE A 83 -7.82 23.81 19.20
CA PHE A 83 -8.11 25.07 19.85
C PHE A 83 -8.01 24.85 21.36
N VAL A 84 -7.27 25.74 22.01
CA VAL A 84 -6.90 25.60 23.41
C VAL A 84 -7.35 26.84 24.17
N ASP A 85 -8.08 26.64 25.26
CA ASP A 85 -8.54 27.72 26.15
C ASP A 85 -9.49 28.76 25.51
N GLU A 86 -10.17 28.38 24.42
CA GLU A 86 -11.17 29.24 23.76
C GLU A 86 -12.58 29.07 24.34
N THR A 87 -13.00 27.84 24.62
CA THR A 87 -14.36 27.52 25.10
C THR A 87 -14.35 26.92 26.50
N PRO A 88 -15.38 27.16 27.33
CA PRO A 88 -15.43 26.63 28.68
C PRO A 88 -15.60 25.10 28.71
N ASN A 89 -16.32 24.51 27.75
CA ASN A 89 -16.60 23.08 27.69
C ASN A 89 -15.77 22.40 26.58
N PRO A 90 -15.32 21.14 26.77
CA PRO A 90 -14.61 20.38 25.76
C PRO A 90 -15.56 19.80 24.73
N PHE A 91 -15.26 20.00 23.45
CA PHE A 91 -15.99 19.35 22.37
C PHE A 91 -15.09 19.06 21.17
N ILE A 92 -15.57 18.15 20.34
CA ILE A 92 -14.98 17.85 19.03
C ILE A 92 -16.00 18.24 17.98
N ARG A 93 -15.57 18.95 16.94
CA ARG A 93 -16.41 19.30 15.80
C ARG A 93 -15.80 18.72 14.54
N CYS A 94 -16.58 17.96 13.78
CA CYS A 94 -16.16 17.39 12.52
C CYS A 94 -16.93 18.03 11.38
N TRP A 95 -16.23 18.54 10.37
CA TRP A 95 -16.81 19.09 9.15
C TRP A 95 -16.82 18.06 8.04
N LEU A 96 -17.99 17.85 7.45
CA LEU A 96 -18.20 16.92 6.36
C LEU A 96 -18.13 17.65 5.01
N SER A 97 -17.88 16.88 3.94
CA SER A 97 -17.90 17.35 2.55
C SER A 97 -19.23 18.00 2.16
N ASN A 98 -20.31 17.61 2.82
CA ASN A 98 -21.67 18.06 2.52
C ASN A 98 -22.02 19.39 3.21
N GLN A 99 -21.01 20.13 3.70
CA GLN A 99 -21.16 21.39 4.46
C GLN A 99 -21.90 21.23 5.80
N GLN A 100 -22.17 19.99 6.20
CA GLN A 100 -22.72 19.65 7.51
C GLN A 100 -21.60 19.47 8.51
N ASP A 101 -21.92 19.70 9.78
CA ASP A 101 -21.02 19.48 10.90
C ASP A 101 -21.65 18.55 11.94
N VAL A 102 -20.79 17.79 12.59
CA VAL A 102 -21.15 16.90 13.70
C VAL A 102 -20.37 17.35 14.92
N ILE A 103 -21.08 17.66 15.99
CA ILE A 103 -20.50 18.11 17.27
C ILE A 103 -20.64 16.98 18.29
N PHE A 104 -19.53 16.67 18.96
CA PHE A 104 -19.46 15.73 20.07
C PHE A 104 -19.15 16.48 21.35
N ASP A 105 -20.11 16.51 22.26
CA ASP A 105 -19.85 16.90 23.64
C ASP A 105 -19.00 15.84 24.34
N CYS A 106 -17.85 16.26 24.85
CA CYS A 106 -16.84 15.42 25.48
C CYS A 106 -16.70 15.68 26.98
N ASP A 107 -17.64 16.40 27.59
CA ASP A 107 -17.62 16.68 29.02
C ASP A 107 -17.55 15.39 29.86
N SER A 108 -16.56 15.33 30.75
CA SER A 108 -16.38 14.31 31.79
C SER A 108 -16.32 12.87 31.28
N GLN A 109 -16.03 12.68 29.99
CA GLN A 109 -15.87 11.37 29.37
C GLN A 109 -14.41 10.92 29.40
N SER A 110 -14.21 9.60 29.40
CA SER A 110 -12.86 9.03 29.23
C SER A 110 -12.44 9.07 27.76
N LYS A 111 -11.12 9.03 27.50
CA LYS A 111 -10.59 8.99 26.14
C LYS A 111 -11.15 7.82 25.31
N GLU A 112 -11.39 6.69 25.95
CA GLU A 112 -11.89 5.46 25.29
C GLU A 112 -13.34 5.63 24.90
N GLN A 113 -14.17 6.20 25.77
CA GLN A 113 -15.58 6.51 25.48
C GLN A 113 -15.70 7.50 24.32
N ILE A 114 -14.89 8.56 24.31
CA ILE A 114 -14.89 9.55 23.23
C ILE A 114 -14.48 8.87 21.91
N LEU A 115 -13.40 8.09 21.92
CA LEU A 115 -12.90 7.40 20.74
C LEU A 115 -13.91 6.39 20.17
N ASP A 116 -14.55 5.58 21.03
CA ASP A 116 -15.56 4.62 20.60
C ASP A 116 -16.82 5.31 20.04
N ARG A 117 -17.23 6.46 20.61
CA ARG A 117 -18.33 7.27 20.06
C ARG A 117 -18.00 7.81 18.67
N ILE A 118 -16.78 8.31 18.45
CA ILE A 118 -16.34 8.80 17.15
C ILE A 118 -16.27 7.65 16.14
N ILE A 119 -15.71 6.50 16.52
CA ILE A 119 -15.66 5.31 15.64
C ILE A 119 -17.07 4.89 15.23
N LYS A 120 -18.01 4.86 16.18
CA LYS A 120 -19.39 4.44 15.91
C LYS A 120 -20.13 5.38 14.95
N THR A 121 -19.81 6.67 14.97
CA THR A 121 -20.55 7.70 14.23
C THR A 121 -19.91 8.07 12.89
N LEU A 122 -18.59 8.26 12.86
CA LEU A 122 -17.84 8.73 11.69
C LEU A 122 -16.79 7.74 11.21
N GLY A 123 -16.61 6.62 11.91
CA GLY A 123 -15.69 5.56 11.50
C GLY A 123 -16.24 4.70 10.37
N LYS A 124 -15.33 4.12 9.58
CA LYS A 124 -15.67 3.05 8.64
C LYS A 124 -16.04 1.78 9.40
N THR A 125 -17.01 1.02 8.88
CA THR A 125 -17.36 -0.27 9.49
C THR A 125 -16.28 -1.31 9.21
N LYS A 126 -16.17 -2.33 10.09
CA LYS A 126 -15.20 -3.42 9.88
C LYS A 126 -15.42 -4.17 8.57
N GLU A 127 -16.68 -4.26 8.12
CA GLU A 127 -17.05 -4.88 6.86
C GLU A 127 -16.56 -4.07 5.66
N GLN A 128 -16.76 -2.74 5.69
CA GLN A 128 -16.22 -1.84 4.68
C GLN A 128 -14.69 -1.91 4.61
N LEU A 129 -14.01 -1.94 5.76
CA LEU A 129 -12.55 -2.08 5.80
C LEU A 129 -12.06 -3.40 5.20
N LYS A 130 -12.75 -4.51 5.49
CA LYS A 130 -12.44 -5.81 4.86
C LYS A 130 -12.67 -5.76 3.35
N TYR A 131 -13.78 -5.18 2.92
CA TYR A 131 -14.10 -5.03 1.50
C TYR A 131 -13.05 -4.17 0.77
N GLU A 132 -12.69 -3.00 1.31
CA GLU A 132 -11.64 -2.12 0.79
C GLU A 132 -10.28 -2.84 0.73
N SER A 133 -9.93 -3.61 1.77
CA SER A 133 -8.69 -4.41 1.76
C SER A 133 -8.72 -5.50 0.69
N SER A 134 -9.86 -6.15 0.46
CA SER A 134 -9.99 -7.20 -0.56
C SER A 134 -9.97 -6.65 -1.98
N ILE A 135 -10.45 -5.42 -2.17
CA ILE A 135 -10.50 -4.75 -3.47
C ILE A 135 -9.18 -4.13 -3.85
N ASN A 136 -8.36 -3.76 -2.87
CA ASN A 136 -7.16 -2.97 -3.08
C ASN A 136 -6.37 -3.55 -4.27
N VAL A 137 -6.52 -2.88 -5.42
CA VAL A 137 -6.30 -3.50 -6.75
C VAL A 137 -4.85 -3.94 -6.90
N GLN A 138 -3.96 -3.28 -6.18
CA GLN A 138 -2.55 -3.63 -6.09
C GLN A 138 -2.35 -5.03 -5.50
N GLN A 139 -2.99 -5.36 -4.37
CA GLN A 139 -2.91 -6.69 -3.76
C GLN A 139 -3.56 -7.75 -4.67
N VAL A 140 -4.74 -7.47 -5.23
CA VAL A 140 -5.40 -8.37 -6.18
C VAL A 140 -4.53 -8.60 -7.42
N SER A 141 -3.85 -7.57 -7.92
CA SER A 141 -2.95 -7.67 -9.08
C SER A 141 -1.66 -8.40 -8.77
N GLU A 142 -1.11 -8.24 -7.56
CA GLU A 142 0.10 -8.93 -7.09
C GLU A 142 -0.14 -10.41 -6.86
N ASP A 143 -1.33 -10.74 -6.36
CA ASP A 143 -1.72 -12.13 -6.13
C ASP A 143 -2.15 -12.87 -7.39
N ASN A 144 -2.49 -12.14 -8.45
CA ASN A 144 -2.84 -12.74 -9.73
C ASN A 144 -1.63 -13.44 -10.36
N GLN A 145 -1.59 -14.76 -10.21
CA GLN A 145 -0.53 -15.63 -10.72
C GLN A 145 -0.43 -15.64 -12.25
N ALA A 146 -1.47 -15.18 -12.96
CA ALA A 146 -1.46 -15.10 -14.42
C ALA A 146 -0.65 -13.90 -14.95
N ILE A 147 -0.31 -12.93 -14.09
CA ILE A 147 0.47 -11.76 -14.48
C ILE A 147 1.96 -12.05 -14.28
N PHE A 148 2.71 -11.96 -15.38
CA PHE A 148 4.17 -12.13 -15.39
C PHE A 148 4.86 -10.77 -15.44
N GLY A 149 6.04 -10.67 -14.81
CA GLY A 149 6.93 -9.52 -14.96
C GLY A 149 7.72 -9.15 -13.71
N TYR A 150 8.30 -7.95 -13.73
CA TYR A 150 9.06 -7.41 -12.60
C TYR A 150 8.17 -7.21 -11.37
N ASN A 151 8.66 -7.57 -10.19
CA ASN A 151 7.91 -7.57 -8.91
C ASN A 151 6.64 -8.44 -8.91
N ARG A 152 6.57 -9.47 -9.76
CA ARG A 152 5.50 -10.48 -9.73
C ARG A 152 6.05 -11.81 -9.24
N LYS A 153 5.14 -12.74 -8.87
CA LYS A 153 5.50 -14.09 -8.41
C LYS A 153 6.36 -14.84 -9.43
N ARG A 154 6.14 -14.56 -10.72
CA ARG A 154 6.92 -15.10 -11.84
C ARG A 154 7.35 -13.98 -12.75
N PHE A 155 8.63 -13.96 -13.11
CA PHE A 155 9.15 -12.93 -14.01
C PHE A 155 8.89 -13.29 -15.47
N CYS A 156 9.16 -14.55 -15.85
CA CYS A 156 9.05 -15.05 -17.21
C CYS A 156 8.33 -16.40 -17.24
N MET A 157 7.67 -16.70 -18.36
CA MET A 157 6.96 -17.96 -18.58
C MET A 157 7.89 -19.20 -18.47
N CYS A 158 9.20 -19.04 -18.68
CA CYS A 158 10.15 -20.14 -18.58
C CYS A 158 10.28 -20.76 -17.18
N GLU A 159 9.78 -20.08 -16.13
CA GLU A 159 9.72 -20.61 -14.76
C GLU A 159 8.55 -21.59 -14.56
N VAL A 160 7.63 -21.67 -15.51
CA VAL A 160 6.49 -22.60 -15.46
C VAL A 160 6.95 -23.97 -16.00
N PRO A 161 6.81 -25.05 -15.22
CA PRO A 161 7.21 -26.38 -15.67
C PRO A 161 6.40 -26.79 -16.90
N GLY A 162 7.06 -27.45 -17.85
CA GLY A 162 6.49 -27.83 -19.15
C GLY A 162 6.58 -26.75 -20.23
N GLN A 163 6.98 -25.53 -19.89
CA GLN A 163 7.25 -24.46 -20.87
C GLN A 163 8.68 -24.50 -21.41
N CYS A 164 8.93 -23.76 -22.49
CA CYS A 164 10.25 -23.65 -23.08
C CYS A 164 11.23 -22.93 -22.11
N PRO A 165 12.39 -23.54 -21.78
CA PRO A 165 13.35 -22.93 -20.87
C PRO A 165 14.03 -21.72 -21.50
N CYS A 166 14.49 -20.79 -20.66
CA CYS A 166 15.22 -19.63 -21.14
C CYS A 166 16.54 -20.06 -21.81
N PRO A 167 16.88 -19.54 -23.02
CA PRO A 167 18.10 -19.89 -23.73
C PRO A 167 19.40 -19.63 -22.96
N GLY A 168 19.36 -18.71 -21.99
CA GLY A 168 20.50 -18.42 -21.10
C GLY A 168 20.79 -19.52 -20.08
N VAL A 169 19.79 -20.35 -19.75
CA VAL A 169 19.94 -21.48 -18.81
C VAL A 169 20.17 -22.77 -19.58
N ILE A 170 19.28 -23.08 -20.53
CA ILE A 170 19.36 -24.27 -21.37
C ILE A 170 19.46 -23.84 -22.82
N GLN A 171 20.55 -24.23 -23.44
CA GLN A 171 20.79 -23.99 -24.85
C GLN A 171 19.73 -24.69 -25.72
N LEU A 172 18.93 -23.91 -26.46
CA LEU A 172 17.91 -24.44 -27.37
C LEU A 172 18.52 -25.32 -28.47
N PRO A 173 17.80 -26.31 -29.02
CA PRO A 173 18.29 -27.10 -30.15
C PRO A 173 18.59 -26.22 -31.37
N LYS A 174 19.58 -26.62 -32.17
CA LYS A 174 20.12 -25.82 -33.30
C LYS A 174 19.01 -25.40 -34.28
N ASN A 175 18.03 -26.27 -34.49
CA ASN A 175 16.91 -26.09 -35.41
C ASN A 175 16.01 -24.90 -35.04
N LEU A 176 15.95 -24.55 -33.74
CA LEU A 176 15.17 -23.42 -33.22
C LEU A 176 15.98 -22.11 -33.15
N ARG A 177 17.29 -22.15 -33.38
CA ARG A 177 18.14 -20.95 -33.33
C ARG A 177 18.17 -20.26 -34.69
N GLY A 178 17.88 -18.96 -34.71
CA GLY A 178 17.84 -18.15 -35.93
C GLY A 178 19.13 -18.18 -36.76
N LYS A 179 20.31 -18.29 -36.11
CA LYS A 179 21.61 -18.41 -36.79
C LYS A 179 21.66 -19.59 -37.77
N TYR A 180 21.20 -20.77 -37.34
CA TYR A 180 21.23 -21.97 -38.18
C TYR A 180 20.11 -21.93 -39.22
N ARG A 181 18.92 -21.46 -38.87
CA ARG A 181 17.82 -21.31 -39.85
C ARG A 181 18.19 -20.39 -41.01
N LYS A 182 18.91 -19.29 -40.75
CA LYS A 182 19.45 -18.40 -41.79
C LYS A 182 20.45 -19.09 -42.70
N ILE A 183 21.43 -19.80 -42.13
CA ILE A 183 22.41 -20.57 -42.91
C ILE A 183 21.71 -21.56 -43.85
N LEU A 184 20.65 -22.22 -43.39
CA LEU A 184 19.89 -23.16 -44.23
C LEU A 184 19.19 -22.45 -45.41
N THR A 185 18.58 -21.29 -45.15
CA THR A 185 17.87 -20.51 -46.18
C THR A 185 18.85 -19.89 -47.18
N ASP A 186 19.99 -19.36 -46.71
CA ASP A 186 21.04 -18.83 -47.58
C ASP A 186 21.66 -19.93 -48.46
N ASN A 187 21.86 -21.13 -47.91
CA ASN A 187 22.35 -22.29 -48.67
C ASN A 187 21.32 -22.74 -49.73
N LEU A 188 20.03 -22.74 -49.41
CA LEU A 188 18.97 -23.05 -50.38
C LEU A 188 18.90 -22.00 -51.49
N ALA A 189 18.96 -20.72 -51.15
CA ALA A 189 18.97 -19.64 -52.14
C ALA A 189 20.22 -19.65 -53.03
N LYS A 190 21.37 -20.05 -52.49
CA LYS A 190 22.59 -20.27 -53.28
C LYS A 190 22.42 -21.45 -54.23
N TYR A 191 21.84 -22.55 -53.76
CA TYR A 191 21.55 -23.72 -54.58
C TYR A 191 20.59 -23.40 -55.74
N GLU A 192 19.50 -22.69 -55.48
CA GLU A 192 18.55 -22.27 -56.51
C GLU A 192 19.24 -21.46 -57.62
N ARG A 193 20.16 -20.54 -57.27
CA ARG A 193 20.96 -19.81 -58.27
C ARG A 193 21.89 -20.73 -59.05
N GLU A 194 22.63 -21.61 -58.39
CA GLU A 194 23.57 -22.53 -59.05
C GLU A 194 22.87 -23.52 -60.00
N VAL A 195 21.61 -23.90 -59.75
CA VAL A 195 20.83 -24.80 -60.61
C VAL A 195 20.11 -24.05 -61.73
N VAL A 196 19.46 -22.92 -61.41
CA VAL A 196 18.62 -22.18 -62.36
C VAL A 196 19.45 -21.26 -63.27
N GLU A 197 20.48 -20.60 -62.74
CA GLU A 197 21.28 -19.60 -63.48
C GLU A 197 22.53 -20.22 -64.14
N GLU A 198 23.19 -21.18 -63.48
CA GLU A 198 24.45 -21.78 -63.97
C GLU A 198 24.26 -23.15 -64.65
N GLY A 199 23.06 -23.74 -64.63
CA GLY A 199 22.72 -24.94 -65.40
C GLY A 199 23.42 -26.23 -64.97
N LYS A 200 23.87 -26.33 -63.72
CA LYS A 200 24.55 -27.54 -63.20
C LYS A 200 23.56 -28.73 -63.06
N PRO A 201 23.98 -29.97 -63.39
CA PRO A 201 23.12 -31.16 -63.28
C PRO A 201 22.77 -31.49 -61.82
N ILE A 202 21.50 -31.84 -61.60
CA ILE A 202 20.87 -32.07 -60.28
C ILE A 202 21.50 -33.28 -59.55
N GLU A 203 22.08 -34.23 -60.28
CA GLU A 203 22.53 -35.53 -59.75
C GLU A 203 23.77 -35.47 -58.83
N ASN A 204 24.52 -34.37 -58.83
CA ASN A 204 25.75 -34.24 -58.02
C ASN A 204 25.55 -33.59 -56.65
N PHE A 205 24.31 -33.36 -56.21
CA PHE A 205 24.05 -32.63 -54.98
C PHE A 205 23.87 -33.54 -53.76
N GLU A 206 24.98 -33.92 -53.14
CA GLU A 206 24.97 -34.38 -51.76
C GLU A 206 24.83 -33.15 -50.84
N ILE A 207 23.81 -33.12 -49.97
CA ILE A 207 23.77 -32.15 -48.86
C ILE A 207 25.14 -32.23 -48.18
N PRO A 208 25.91 -31.13 -48.11
CA PRO A 208 27.26 -31.17 -47.58
C PRO A 208 27.23 -31.86 -46.22
N ASP A 209 28.10 -32.83 -46.01
CA ASP A 209 28.14 -33.63 -44.79
C ASP A 209 28.26 -32.73 -43.53
N CYS A 210 28.85 -31.55 -43.69
CA CYS A 210 28.94 -30.50 -42.68
C CYS A 210 27.59 -29.87 -42.30
N VAL A 211 26.58 -29.88 -43.19
CA VAL A 211 25.19 -29.45 -42.94
C VAL A 211 24.40 -30.58 -42.32
N LYS A 212 24.52 -31.82 -42.83
CA LYS A 212 23.89 -33.01 -42.23
C LYS A 212 24.32 -33.21 -40.77
N ARG A 213 25.62 -33.15 -40.49
CA ARG A 213 26.18 -33.26 -39.12
C ARG A 213 25.87 -32.05 -38.22
N LYS A 214 25.61 -30.87 -38.79
CA LYS A 214 25.27 -29.65 -38.01
C LYS A 214 23.80 -29.57 -37.62
N PHE A 215 22.87 -30.16 -38.38
CA PHE A 215 21.42 -30.00 -38.16
C PHE A 215 20.71 -31.26 -37.63
N PHE A 216 21.19 -32.47 -37.94
CA PHE A 216 20.46 -33.72 -37.64
C PHE A 216 21.14 -34.62 -36.59
N LEU A 217 22.37 -34.31 -36.20
CA LEU A 217 23.06 -34.96 -35.10
C LEU A 217 23.06 -34.02 -33.89
N ASN A 218 22.42 -34.48 -32.82
CA ASN A 218 22.36 -33.84 -31.51
C ASN A 218 23.75 -33.49 -31.00
#